data_AF-A0A7V9LYK2-F1
#
_entry.id   AF-A0A7V9LYK2-F1
#
_cell.length_a   1.000
_cell.length_b   1.000
_cell.length_c   1.000
_cell.angle_alpha   90.00
_cell.angle_beta   90.00
_cell.angle_gamma   90.00
#
_symmetry.space_group_name_H-M   'P 1'
#
loop_
_entity.id
_entity.type
_entity.pdbx_description
1 polymer ?
#
loop_
_entity_poly.entity_id
_entity_poly.type
_entity_poly.pdbx_seq_one_letter_code
_entity_poly.pdbx_strand_id
1 'polypeptide(L)'
;IHTHVNAAQSVTPGVARASRAMLAAGIRDVRNQGVLLKGVNTSTEQLLDLCFALQDEAGILPYYFYLCDMIPNAEHWRISVGEAQRLQHSIMGYLPGFATPRIVCDVPYVGKRWVHQLEEYDRERGISYWTKNYRTGIELSDPDALERRYEYYDPIQSLPAAGQAWWREHAGTEIEVAMLRANSAARASQQASALLVGSH
;
A
#
# COMPACT_ATOMS: atom_id res chain seq x y z
N ILE A 1 17.40 -7.96 1.26
CA ILE A 1 17.24 -6.90 0.23
C ILE A 1 15.77 -6.77 -0.15
N HIS A 2 15.31 -5.55 -0.46
CA HIS A 2 13.98 -5.30 -1.01
C HIS A 2 14.10 -4.85 -2.47
N THR A 3 13.34 -5.49 -3.34
CA THR A 3 13.16 -5.17 -4.76
C THR A 3 11.82 -4.48 -4.96
N HIS A 4 11.61 -3.88 -6.13
CA HIS A 4 10.37 -3.20 -6.50
C HIS A 4 9.95 -3.62 -7.91
N VAL A 5 9.03 -4.58 -7.99
CA VAL A 5 8.51 -5.14 -9.24
C VAL A 5 6.99 -5.14 -9.18
N ASN A 6 6.37 -4.56 -10.20
CA ASN A 6 4.90 -4.42 -10.29
C ASN A 6 4.29 -5.22 -11.45
N ALA A 7 5.08 -5.78 -12.36
CA ALA A 7 4.59 -6.53 -13.51
C ALA A 7 5.45 -7.78 -13.72
N ALA A 8 4.82 -8.91 -14.03
CA ALA A 8 5.51 -10.19 -14.22
C ALA A 8 6.57 -10.11 -15.32
N GLN A 9 6.29 -9.36 -16.39
CA GLN A 9 7.18 -9.14 -17.53
C GLN A 9 8.49 -8.44 -17.13
N SER A 10 8.51 -7.73 -16.00
CA SER A 10 9.70 -7.08 -15.47
C SER A 10 10.63 -8.07 -14.74
N VAL A 11 10.16 -9.28 -14.43
CA VAL A 11 10.99 -10.37 -13.89
C VAL A 11 11.76 -11.03 -15.03
N THR A 12 12.68 -10.26 -15.62
CA THR A 12 13.48 -10.74 -16.75
C THR A 12 14.51 -11.79 -16.31
N PRO A 13 15.09 -12.56 -17.24
CA PRO A 13 16.22 -13.44 -16.93
C PRO A 13 17.41 -12.71 -16.28
N GLY A 14 17.59 -11.42 -16.56
CA GLY A 14 18.60 -10.59 -15.91
C GLY A 14 18.30 -10.36 -14.43
N VAL A 15 17.05 -10.02 -14.09
CA VAL A 15 16.58 -9.87 -12.71
C VAL A 15 16.70 -11.18 -11.95
N ALA A 16 16.29 -12.29 -12.57
CA ALA A 16 16.41 -13.62 -11.98
C ALA A 16 17.87 -13.99 -11.66
N ARG A 17 18.81 -13.76 -12.59
CA ARG A 17 20.24 -14.00 -12.36
C ARG A 17 20.79 -13.12 -11.24
N ALA A 18 20.43 -11.84 -11.21
CA ALA A 18 20.88 -10.93 -10.16
C ALA A 18 20.38 -11.36 -8.78
N SER A 19 19.09 -11.69 -8.65
CA SER A 19 18.51 -12.16 -7.40
C SER A 19 19.16 -13.47 -6.92
N ARG A 20 19.35 -14.45 -7.82
CA ARG A 20 20.03 -15.70 -7.48
C ARG A 20 21.49 -15.50 -7.06
N ALA A 21 22.22 -14.58 -7.70
CA ALA A 21 23.57 -14.25 -7.29
C ALA A 21 23.61 -13.65 -5.87
N MET A 22 22.64 -12.80 -5.53
CA MET A 22 22.52 -12.24 -4.17
C MET A 22 22.27 -13.35 -3.13
N LEU A 23 21.34 -14.26 -3.41
CA LEU A 23 21.05 -15.41 -2.55
C LEU A 23 22.30 -16.32 -2.39
N ALA A 24 23.00 -16.62 -3.49
CA ALA A 24 24.21 -17.42 -3.48
C ALA A 24 25.38 -16.77 -2.72
N ALA A 25 25.42 -15.43 -2.69
CA ALA A 25 26.38 -14.67 -1.89
C ALA A 25 26.04 -14.65 -0.38
N GLY A 26 24.98 -15.34 0.06
CA GLY A 26 24.62 -15.46 1.47
C GLY A 26 23.60 -14.41 1.95
N ILE A 27 23.01 -13.61 1.06
CA ILE A 27 21.89 -12.74 1.44
C ILE A 27 20.70 -13.64 1.77
N ARG A 28 20.29 -13.63 3.03
CA ARG A 28 19.24 -14.52 3.55
C ARG A 28 17.91 -14.36 2.83
N ASP A 29 17.50 -13.12 2.57
CA ASP A 29 16.17 -12.81 2.03
C ASP A 29 16.26 -11.76 0.93
N VAL A 30 15.74 -12.10 -0.26
CA VAL A 30 15.39 -11.15 -1.32
C VAL A 30 13.87 -11.10 -1.40
N ARG A 31 13.30 -9.92 -1.19
CA ARG A 31 11.85 -9.71 -1.06
C ARG A 31 11.36 -8.67 -2.06
N ASN A 32 10.11 -8.73 -2.50
CA ASN A 32 9.50 -7.71 -3.35
C ASN A 32 8.53 -6.83 -2.55
N GLN A 33 8.69 -5.52 -2.70
CA GLN A 33 7.74 -4.50 -2.25
C GLN A 33 7.21 -3.78 -3.50
N GLY A 34 6.06 -4.22 -3.99
CA GLY A 34 5.38 -3.62 -5.12
C GLY A 34 4.32 -2.61 -4.70
N VAL A 35 3.71 -1.96 -5.68
CA VAL A 35 2.55 -1.08 -5.55
C VAL A 35 1.45 -1.64 -6.45
N LEU A 36 0.22 -1.65 -5.96
CA LEU A 36 -0.97 -1.94 -6.75
C LEU A 36 -1.26 -0.75 -7.66
N LEU A 37 -1.13 -0.98 -8.96
CA LEU A 37 -1.31 0.00 -10.02
C LEU A 37 -2.43 -0.49 -10.94
N LYS A 38 -3.52 0.28 -10.99
CA LYS A 38 -4.72 -0.04 -11.77
C LYS A 38 -4.36 -0.33 -13.22
N GLY A 39 -4.71 -1.53 -13.70
CA GLY A 39 -4.42 -1.96 -15.06
C GLY A 39 -3.04 -2.62 -15.25
N VAL A 40 -2.23 -2.73 -14.20
CA VAL A 40 -0.93 -3.43 -14.21
C VAL A 40 -1.01 -4.74 -13.43
N ASN A 41 -1.41 -4.68 -12.16
CA ASN A 41 -1.37 -5.82 -11.24
C ASN A 41 -2.56 -5.86 -10.26
N THR A 42 -3.72 -5.36 -10.72
CA THR A 42 -4.93 -5.22 -9.89
C THR A 42 -6.02 -6.23 -10.22
N SER A 43 -5.74 -7.20 -11.09
CA SER A 43 -6.55 -8.42 -11.24
C SER A 43 -5.89 -9.59 -10.51
N THR A 44 -6.70 -10.59 -10.16
CA THR A 44 -6.22 -11.81 -9.49
C THR A 44 -5.17 -12.50 -10.35
N GLU A 45 -5.41 -12.62 -11.65
CA GLU A 45 -4.51 -13.26 -12.61
C GLU A 45 -3.19 -12.51 -12.69
N GLN A 46 -3.20 -11.20 -12.92
CA GLN A 46 -1.98 -10.40 -13.02
C GLN A 46 -1.14 -10.44 -11.74
N LEU A 47 -1.79 -10.40 -10.57
CA LEU A 47 -1.08 -10.40 -9.29
C LEU A 47 -0.50 -11.79 -8.97
N LEU A 48 -1.22 -12.87 -9.28
CA LEU A 48 -0.71 -14.23 -9.14
C LEU A 48 0.45 -14.50 -10.10
N ASP A 49 0.32 -14.12 -11.36
CA ASP A 49 1.40 -14.25 -12.35
C ASP A 49 2.68 -13.53 -11.89
N LEU A 50 2.54 -12.32 -11.34
CA LEU A 50 3.65 -11.60 -10.74
C LEU A 50 4.25 -12.34 -9.54
N CYS A 51 3.42 -12.88 -8.65
CA CYS A 51 3.90 -13.61 -7.48
C CYS A 51 4.66 -14.89 -7.87
N PHE A 52 4.14 -15.66 -8.83
CA PHE A 52 4.80 -16.86 -9.34
C PHE A 52 6.10 -16.51 -10.07
N ALA A 53 6.11 -15.49 -10.93
CA ALA A 53 7.33 -15.05 -11.59
C ALA A 53 8.41 -14.64 -10.56
N LEU A 54 8.05 -13.86 -9.54
CA LEU A 54 8.97 -13.47 -8.47
C LEU A 54 9.55 -14.69 -7.74
N GLN A 55 8.69 -15.60 -7.31
CA GLN A 55 9.08 -16.74 -6.49
C GLN A 55 9.83 -17.80 -7.31
N ASP A 56 9.21 -18.29 -8.38
CA ASP A 56 9.68 -19.45 -9.13
C ASP A 56 10.83 -19.07 -10.05
N GLU A 57 10.72 -17.92 -10.73
CA GLU A 57 11.74 -17.51 -11.69
C GLU A 57 12.90 -16.76 -11.04
N ALA A 58 12.69 -16.00 -9.97
CA ALA A 58 13.75 -15.16 -9.39
C ALA A 58 14.14 -15.48 -7.95
N GLY A 59 13.44 -16.39 -7.26
CA GLY A 59 13.69 -16.66 -5.83
C GLY A 59 13.40 -15.43 -4.95
N ILE A 60 12.57 -14.50 -5.43
CA ILE A 60 12.19 -13.29 -4.72
C ILE A 60 10.87 -13.55 -4.01
N LEU A 61 10.83 -13.34 -2.70
CA LEU A 61 9.61 -13.51 -1.93
C LEU A 61 8.63 -12.35 -2.16
N PRO A 62 7.39 -12.59 -2.62
CA PRO A 62 6.36 -11.55 -2.68
C PRO A 62 6.00 -11.11 -1.26
N TYR A 63 6.42 -9.92 -0.84
CA TYR A 63 6.32 -9.50 0.55
C TYR A 63 5.15 -8.53 0.78
N TYR A 64 5.20 -7.37 0.16
CA TYR A 64 4.13 -6.37 0.25
C TYR A 64 3.72 -5.85 -1.11
N PHE A 65 2.42 -5.58 -1.24
CA PHE A 65 1.88 -4.71 -2.27
C PHE A 65 1.20 -3.51 -1.60
N TYR A 66 1.74 -2.33 -1.84
CA TYR A 66 1.20 -1.09 -1.29
C TYR A 66 0.04 -0.57 -2.13
N LEU A 67 -0.96 0.04 -1.50
CA LEU A 67 -1.84 0.96 -2.22
C LEU A 67 -1.01 2.12 -2.78
N CYS A 68 -1.36 2.58 -3.96
CA CYS A 68 -0.72 3.75 -4.56
C CYS A 68 -1.04 5.02 -3.74
N ASP A 69 0.02 5.77 -3.41
CA ASP A 69 -0.06 6.94 -2.54
C ASP A 69 -0.92 8.07 -3.16
N MET A 70 -1.51 8.88 -2.28
CA MET A 70 -2.26 10.09 -2.64
C MET A 70 -1.31 11.23 -3.02
N ILE A 71 -0.60 11.08 -4.13
CA ILE A 71 0.34 12.07 -4.67
C ILE A 71 -0.18 12.69 -5.97
N PRO A 72 0.25 13.92 -6.32
CA PRO A 72 -0.15 14.56 -7.58
C PRO A 72 0.11 13.66 -8.79
N ASN A 73 -0.85 13.65 -9.72
CA ASN A 73 -0.80 12.90 -10.98
C ASN A 73 -0.80 11.36 -10.85
N ALA A 74 -1.02 10.78 -9.68
CA ALA A 74 -1.08 9.31 -9.51
C ALA A 74 -2.51 8.73 -9.41
N GLU A 75 -3.53 9.59 -9.30
CA GLU A 75 -4.92 9.17 -9.00
C GLU A 75 -5.48 8.09 -9.96
N HIS A 76 -5.10 8.14 -11.24
CA HIS A 76 -5.53 7.18 -12.26
C HIS A 76 -4.98 5.76 -12.05
N TRP A 77 -3.86 5.62 -11.32
CA TRP A 77 -3.29 4.32 -10.95
C TRP A 77 -3.87 3.75 -9.67
N ARG A 78 -4.56 4.56 -8.87
CA ARG A 78 -5.06 4.13 -7.56
C ARG A 78 -6.30 3.24 -7.71
N ILE A 79 -6.47 2.37 -6.72
CA ILE A 79 -7.68 1.57 -6.50
C ILE A 79 -8.21 1.87 -5.09
N SER A 80 -9.48 1.60 -4.85
CA SER A 80 -10.08 1.71 -3.52
C SER A 80 -9.53 0.66 -2.55
N VAL A 81 -9.59 0.96 -1.25
CA VAL A 81 -9.31 -0.02 -0.18
C VAL A 81 -10.23 -1.24 -0.34
N GLY A 82 -11.50 -1.02 -0.73
CA GLY A 82 -12.45 -2.09 -1.00
C GLY A 82 -12.06 -3.03 -2.14
N GLU A 83 -11.53 -2.50 -3.25
CA GLU A 83 -10.98 -3.33 -4.34
C GLU A 83 -9.76 -4.12 -3.86
N ALA A 84 -8.88 -3.50 -3.09
CA ALA A 84 -7.68 -4.13 -2.56
C ALA A 84 -7.99 -5.28 -1.58
N GLN A 85 -8.99 -5.11 -0.71
CA GLN A 85 -9.48 -6.16 0.18
C GLN A 85 -10.02 -7.37 -0.61
N ARG A 86 -10.78 -7.13 -1.68
CA ARG A 86 -11.28 -8.20 -2.57
C ARG A 86 -10.14 -8.91 -3.28
N LEU A 87 -9.14 -8.16 -3.77
CA LEU A 87 -7.97 -8.72 -4.41
C LEU A 87 -7.16 -9.60 -3.45
N GLN A 88 -6.92 -9.13 -2.21
CA GLN A 88 -6.24 -9.93 -1.18
C GLN A 88 -6.96 -11.26 -0.96
N HIS A 89 -8.28 -11.22 -0.79
CA HIS A 89 -9.07 -12.44 -0.57
C HIS A 89 -9.00 -13.39 -1.78
N SER A 90 -9.02 -12.85 -2.99
CA SER A 90 -9.04 -13.64 -4.23
C SER A 90 -7.74 -14.40 -4.49
N ILE A 91 -6.61 -13.95 -3.94
CA ILE A 91 -5.31 -14.64 -4.06
C ILE A 91 -5.02 -15.61 -2.89
N MET A 92 -5.82 -15.59 -1.82
CA MET A 92 -5.63 -16.48 -0.68
C MET A 92 -5.89 -17.94 -1.07
N GLY A 93 -4.97 -18.83 -0.68
CA GLY A 93 -5.06 -20.27 -0.98
C GLY A 93 -4.32 -20.71 -2.25
N TYR A 94 -3.94 -19.78 -3.14
CA TYR A 94 -3.15 -20.09 -4.34
C TYR A 94 -1.65 -20.22 -4.06
N LEU A 95 -1.15 -19.47 -3.08
CA LEU A 95 0.25 -19.43 -2.67
C LEU A 95 0.41 -20.07 -1.28
N PRO A 96 1.58 -20.67 -0.98
CA PRO A 96 1.88 -21.10 0.37
C PRO A 96 1.90 -19.87 1.29
N GLY A 97 1.46 -20.03 2.55
CA GLY A 97 1.18 -18.90 3.43
C GLY A 97 2.34 -17.93 3.67
N PHE A 98 3.59 -18.37 3.54
CA PHE A 98 4.77 -17.51 3.65
C PHE A 98 5.02 -16.64 2.40
N ALA A 99 4.53 -17.08 1.23
CA ALA A 99 4.68 -16.41 -0.06
C ALA A 99 3.42 -15.66 -0.50
N THR A 100 2.31 -15.80 0.22
CA THR A 100 1.13 -14.97 0.03
C THR A 100 1.45 -13.53 0.46
N PRO A 101 1.51 -12.56 -0.47
CA PRO A 101 1.88 -11.20 -0.12
C PRO A 101 0.75 -10.54 0.67
N ARG A 102 1.12 -9.57 1.51
CA ARG A 102 0.13 -8.73 2.20
C ARG A 102 -0.09 -7.43 1.44
N ILE A 103 -1.35 -7.04 1.31
CA ILE A 103 -1.74 -5.75 0.74
C ILE A 103 -1.83 -4.72 1.86
N VAL A 104 -1.11 -3.61 1.70
CA VAL A 104 -0.82 -2.63 2.75
C VAL A 104 -1.22 -1.24 2.30
N CYS A 105 -1.86 -0.47 3.18
CA CYS A 105 -2.06 0.96 3.04
C CYS A 105 -1.03 1.69 3.91
N ASP A 106 -0.33 2.69 3.36
CA ASP A 106 0.45 3.63 4.18
C ASP A 106 -0.45 4.79 4.58
N VAL A 107 -1.00 4.71 5.80
CA VAL A 107 -2.01 5.66 6.27
C VAL A 107 -1.29 6.86 6.89
N PRO A 108 -1.57 8.11 6.46
CA PRO A 108 -0.98 9.30 7.03
C PRO A 108 -1.03 9.31 8.56
N TYR A 109 0.12 9.56 9.20
CA TYR A 109 0.32 9.62 10.67
C TYR A 109 0.10 8.31 11.45
N VAL A 110 -0.48 7.27 10.86
CA VAL A 110 -0.67 5.94 11.46
C VAL A 110 0.43 4.97 11.02
N GLY A 111 0.87 5.10 9.76
CA GLY A 111 1.86 4.26 9.10
C GLY A 111 1.25 3.07 8.37
N LYS A 112 2.10 2.08 8.08
CA LYS A 112 1.78 0.90 7.28
C LYS A 112 0.81 -0.03 8.02
N ARG A 113 -0.36 -0.27 7.43
CA ARG A 113 -1.42 -1.14 7.95
C ARG A 113 -1.92 -2.07 6.86
N TRP A 114 -2.32 -3.29 7.21
CA TRP A 114 -2.95 -4.15 6.21
C TRP A 114 -4.33 -3.58 5.87
N VAL A 115 -4.77 -3.76 4.63
CA VAL A 115 -6.04 -3.19 4.15
C VAL A 115 -7.28 -3.68 4.91
N HIS A 116 -7.15 -4.73 5.72
CA HIS A 116 -8.21 -5.27 6.58
C HIS A 116 -8.19 -4.74 8.03
N GLN A 117 -7.23 -3.87 8.39
CA GLN A 117 -7.08 -3.32 9.75
C GLN A 117 -7.69 -1.93 9.93
N LEU A 118 -8.56 -1.51 9.01
CA LEU A 118 -9.33 -0.29 9.18
C LEU A 118 -10.41 -0.47 10.25
N GLU A 119 -10.77 0.61 10.93
CA GLU A 119 -11.79 0.63 11.98
C GLU A 119 -13.20 0.75 11.38
N GLU A 120 -13.36 1.67 10.43
CA GLU A 120 -14.64 1.98 9.81
C GLU A 120 -14.44 2.36 8.33
N TYR A 121 -15.43 2.10 7.49
CA TYR A 121 -15.35 2.40 6.06
C TYR A 121 -16.70 2.86 5.50
N ASP A 122 -16.78 4.15 5.19
CA ASP A 122 -17.83 4.70 4.35
C ASP A 122 -17.51 4.39 2.89
N ARG A 123 -18.13 3.33 2.37
CA ARG A 123 -17.94 2.89 0.97
C ARG A 123 -18.65 3.76 -0.05
N GLU A 124 -19.65 4.54 0.36
CA GLU A 124 -20.34 5.45 -0.55
C GLU A 124 -19.45 6.67 -0.82
N ARG A 125 -18.87 7.26 0.23
CA ARG A 125 -17.97 8.42 0.11
C ARG A 125 -16.51 8.04 -0.13
N GLY A 126 -16.15 6.77 0.06
CA GLY A 126 -14.78 6.29 -0.11
C GLY A 126 -13.86 6.74 1.01
N ILE A 127 -14.37 6.84 2.24
CA ILE A 127 -13.57 7.30 3.39
C ILE A 127 -13.35 6.11 4.32
N SER A 128 -12.08 5.73 4.46
CA SER A 128 -11.66 4.70 5.42
C SER A 128 -11.04 5.37 6.65
N TYR A 129 -11.44 4.90 7.83
CA TYR A 129 -10.99 5.42 9.12
C TYR A 129 -10.08 4.41 9.80
N TRP A 130 -8.96 4.92 10.31
CA TRP A 130 -7.88 4.12 10.88
C TRP A 130 -7.52 4.66 12.26
N THR A 131 -7.16 3.78 13.18
CA THR A 131 -6.76 4.13 14.55
C THR A 131 -5.34 3.65 14.84
N LYS A 132 -4.76 4.15 15.93
CA LYS A 132 -3.47 3.68 16.45
C LYS A 132 -3.72 2.74 17.62
N ASN A 133 -3.00 1.62 17.63
CA ASN A 133 -3.01 0.68 18.77
C ASN A 133 -1.89 0.96 19.78
N TYR A 134 -1.13 2.04 19.59
CA TYR A 134 -0.01 2.43 20.43
C TYR A 134 0.15 3.94 20.46
N ARG A 135 0.69 4.46 21.56
CA ARG A 135 1.06 5.87 21.70
C ARG A 135 2.48 6.07 21.20
N THR A 136 2.73 7.13 20.45
CA THR A 136 4.10 7.60 20.21
C THR A 136 4.63 8.36 21.43
N GLY A 137 5.95 8.58 21.51
CA GLY A 137 6.55 9.32 22.63
C GLY A 137 6.01 10.75 22.83
N ILE A 138 5.41 11.32 21.78
CA ILE A 138 4.79 12.66 21.79
C ILE A 138 3.32 12.60 22.24
N GLU A 139 2.69 11.43 22.18
CA GLU A 139 1.26 11.20 22.47
C GLU A 139 1.03 10.58 23.86
N LEU A 140 2.07 10.46 24.70
CA LEU A 140 1.97 9.79 26.01
C LEU A 140 0.90 10.39 26.94
N SER A 141 0.75 11.71 26.89
CA SER A 141 -0.21 12.48 27.69
C SER A 141 -1.54 12.77 26.99
N ASP A 142 -1.70 12.34 25.74
CA ASP A 142 -2.94 12.55 24.98
C ASP A 142 -3.90 11.37 25.27
N PRO A 143 -5.00 11.61 26.03
CA PRO A 143 -5.93 10.55 26.42
C PRO A 143 -6.63 9.95 25.20
N ASP A 144 -6.83 10.75 24.14
CA ASP A 144 -7.62 10.38 22.96
C ASP A 144 -6.74 9.86 21.82
N ALA A 145 -5.42 9.73 22.03
CA ALA A 145 -4.46 9.32 21.00
C ALA A 145 -4.79 7.98 20.33
N LEU A 146 -5.43 7.06 21.07
CA LEU A 146 -5.82 5.74 20.58
C LEU A 146 -7.19 5.74 19.89
N GLU A 147 -8.07 6.68 20.26
CA GLU A 147 -9.41 6.82 19.68
C GLU A 147 -9.44 7.74 18.46
N ARG A 148 -8.38 8.54 18.25
CA ARG A 148 -8.26 9.42 17.10
C ARG A 148 -8.33 8.63 15.79
N ARG A 149 -9.29 9.03 14.95
CA ARG A 149 -9.49 8.51 13.60
C ARG A 149 -8.65 9.28 12.60
N TYR A 150 -7.98 8.54 11.73
CA TYR A 150 -7.21 9.06 10.60
C TYR A 150 -7.87 8.59 9.33
N GLU A 151 -8.06 9.52 8.39
CA GLU A 151 -8.80 9.26 7.15
C GLU A 151 -7.84 8.89 6.01
N TYR A 152 -8.28 7.96 5.18
CA TYR A 152 -7.70 7.67 3.87
C TYR A 152 -8.83 7.60 2.84
N TYR A 153 -8.64 8.30 1.72
CA TYR A 153 -9.67 8.52 0.72
C TYR A 153 -9.44 7.64 -0.50
N ASP A 154 -10.46 6.92 -0.92
CA ASP A 154 -10.45 6.18 -2.17
C ASP A 154 -10.51 7.13 -3.38
N PRO A 155 -10.11 6.67 -4.57
CA PRO A 155 -10.20 7.48 -5.76
C PRO A 155 -11.65 7.77 -6.15
N ILE A 156 -11.99 9.02 -6.45
CA ILE A 156 -13.39 9.45 -6.68
C ILE A 156 -14.05 8.62 -7.79
N GLN A 157 -13.32 8.29 -8.85
CA GLN A 157 -13.84 7.47 -9.96
C GLN A 157 -14.21 6.03 -9.58
N SER A 158 -13.75 5.55 -8.43
CA SER A 158 -14.09 4.21 -7.91
C SER A 158 -15.41 4.19 -7.13
N LEU A 159 -15.94 5.36 -6.77
CA LEU A 159 -17.11 5.50 -5.92
C LEU A 159 -18.43 5.30 -6.68
N PRO A 160 -19.52 4.91 -5.99
CA PRO A 160 -20.87 4.96 -6.54
C PRO A 160 -21.27 6.37 -6.99
N ALA A 161 -22.30 6.46 -7.84
CA ALA A 161 -22.77 7.74 -8.39
C ALA A 161 -23.13 8.78 -7.31
N ALA A 162 -23.71 8.34 -6.18
CA ALA A 162 -24.02 9.19 -5.04
C ALA A 162 -22.75 9.80 -4.41
N GLY A 163 -21.72 8.98 -4.17
CA GLY A 163 -20.43 9.44 -3.66
C GLY A 163 -19.74 10.42 -4.60
N GLN A 164 -19.72 10.12 -5.90
CA GLN A 164 -19.17 11.03 -6.91
C GLN A 164 -19.91 12.37 -6.94
N ALA A 165 -21.24 12.37 -6.79
CA ALA A 165 -22.03 13.60 -6.72
C ALA A 165 -21.69 14.41 -5.46
N TRP A 166 -21.60 13.74 -4.30
CA TRP A 166 -21.22 14.36 -3.05
C TRP A 166 -19.86 15.07 -3.16
N TRP A 167 -18.84 14.39 -3.71
CA TRP A 167 -17.53 15.01 -3.90
C TRP A 167 -17.55 16.16 -4.91
N ARG A 168 -18.35 16.12 -5.98
CA ARG A 168 -18.50 17.27 -6.89
C ARG A 168 -19.04 18.52 -6.20
N GLU A 169 -19.90 18.32 -5.21
CA GLU A 169 -20.52 19.42 -4.44
C GLU A 169 -19.60 19.95 -3.31
N HIS A 170 -18.69 19.12 -2.79
CA HIS A 170 -17.89 19.40 -1.58
C HIS A 170 -16.35 19.49 -1.83
N ALA A 171 -15.88 19.25 -3.06
CA ALA A 171 -14.46 19.13 -3.43
C ALA A 171 -13.58 20.35 -3.10
N GLY A 172 -14.16 21.55 -3.01
CA GLY A 172 -13.40 22.80 -2.92
C GLY A 172 -12.57 22.99 -1.63
N THR A 173 -12.95 22.35 -0.52
CA THR A 173 -12.29 22.55 0.79
C THR A 173 -11.63 21.30 1.35
N GLU A 174 -12.15 20.11 1.06
CA GLU A 174 -11.70 18.89 1.72
C GLU A 174 -10.62 18.14 0.94
N ILE A 175 -10.67 18.16 -0.40
CA ILE A 175 -9.68 17.45 -1.24
C ILE A 175 -8.31 18.13 -1.17
N GLU A 176 -8.26 19.46 -1.24
CA GLU A 176 -7.00 20.20 -1.09
C GLU A 176 -6.38 19.95 0.29
N VAL A 177 -7.19 19.98 1.36
CA VAL A 177 -6.70 19.72 2.71
C VAL A 177 -6.24 18.27 2.87
N ALA A 178 -6.97 17.30 2.32
CA ALA A 178 -6.60 15.89 2.31
C ALA A 178 -5.29 15.63 1.54
N MET A 179 -5.15 16.19 0.33
CA MET A 179 -3.94 16.09 -0.48
C MET A 179 -2.75 16.79 0.19
N LEU A 180 -2.95 17.95 0.81
CA LEU A 180 -1.91 18.65 1.57
C LEU A 180 -1.46 17.85 2.80
N ARG A 181 -2.40 17.26 3.55
CA ARG A 181 -2.10 16.36 4.68
C ARG A 181 -1.37 15.09 4.23
N ALA A 182 -1.80 14.47 3.13
CA ALA A 182 -1.15 13.28 2.58
C ALA A 182 0.27 13.59 2.09
N ASN A 183 0.46 14.68 1.34
CA ASN A 183 1.78 15.10 0.85
C ASN A 183 2.73 15.48 1.99
N SER A 184 2.25 16.20 3.00
CA SER A 184 3.06 16.55 4.18
C SER A 184 3.45 15.30 4.99
N ALA A 185 2.52 14.36 5.19
CA ALA A 185 2.80 13.09 5.85
C ALA A 185 3.77 12.19 5.06
N ALA A 186 3.63 12.11 3.73
CA ALA A 186 4.54 11.36 2.87
C ALA A 186 5.97 11.92 2.94
N ARG A 187 6.13 13.25 2.91
CA ARG A 187 7.43 13.93 3.09
C ARG A 187 8.02 13.69 4.48
N ALA A 188 7.20 13.76 5.53
CA ALA A 188 7.64 13.50 6.90
C ALA A 188 8.06 12.03 7.10
N SER A 189 7.34 11.08 6.51
CA SER A 189 7.68 9.64 6.52
C SER A 189 8.98 9.34 5.76
N GLN A 190 9.19 9.99 4.61
CA GLN A 190 10.44 9.92 3.86
C GLN A 190 11.63 10.49 4.67
N GLN A 191 11.44 11.63 5.33
CA GLN A 191 12.47 12.25 6.18
C GLN A 191 12.78 11.41 7.43
N ALA A 192 11.77 10.87 8.11
CA ALA A 192 11.95 9.98 9.25
C ALA A 192 12.65 8.67 8.87
N SER A 193 12.32 8.12 7.69
CA SER A 193 13.00 6.94 7.14
C SER A 193 14.46 7.25 6.79
N ALA A 194 14.76 8.44 6.24
CA ALA A 194 16.14 8.86 5.96
C ALA A 194 16.98 9.08 7.23
N LEU A 195 16.38 9.61 8.29
CA LEU A 195 17.04 9.81 9.60
C LEU A 195 17.38 8.48 10.30
N LEU A 196 16.54 7.45 10.15
CA LEU A 196 16.79 6.12 10.71
C LEU A 196 17.86 5.32 9.94
N VAL A 197 18.12 5.66 8.67
CA VAL A 197 19.17 5.01 7.85
C VAL A 197 20.53 5.71 8.01
N GLY A 198 20.55 6.96 8.47
CA GLY A 198 21.78 7.74 8.72
C GLY A 198 22.41 7.56 10.10
N SER A 199 21.84 6.71 10.97
CA SER A 199 22.30 6.48 12.35
C SER A 199 23.03 5.15 12.56
N HIS A 200 23.60 4.56 11.52
CA HIS A 200 24.43 3.34 11.59
C HIS A 200 25.76 3.53 10.86
#